data_AF-A0A3M2MJ80-F1
#
_entry.id   AF-A0A3M2MJ80-F1
#
_cell.length_a   1.000
_cell.length_b   1.000
_cell.length_c   1.000
_cell.angle_alpha   90.00
_cell.angle_beta   90.00
_cell.angle_gamma   90.00
#
_symmetry.space_group_name_H-M   'P 1'
#
loop_
_entity.id
_entity.type
_entity.pdbx_description
1 polymer ?
#
loop_
_entity_poly.entity_id
_entity_poly.type
_entity_poly.pdbx_seq_one_letter_code
_entity_poly.pdbx_strand_id
1 'polypeptide(L)'
;MGDITVTTRPNNYSGPGCLLWPVMVIVLPFRLAWELLVLLGRGIGWVLVQFGRYVLRPIGIALHFLLIKPIVWLWRTLLLPPLRLLGQFLAWIGRGVWAGLEWFGRYVLLPIATGIAWVLNILIVVPLTFLWRYVLAPIGRGLAWIWENGLFPVLSWAWWASGRVLYYTLVVPLKYLVALPVRWVWVNVVRPIGRGVRAIWDATLGPVFRWLNEIFSTPGR
;
A
#
# COMPACT_ATOMS: atom_id res chain seq x y z
N MET A 1 64.76 3.61 1.90
CA MET A 1 63.76 4.61 1.48
C MET A 1 62.45 4.29 2.21
N GLY A 2 62.02 5.17 3.12
CA GLY A 2 60.78 5.06 3.93
C GLY A 2 60.88 4.08 5.11
N ASP A 3 61.22 4.44 6.36
CA ASP A 3 60.72 5.50 7.24
C ASP A 3 59.26 5.27 7.68
N ILE A 4 59.05 4.79 8.91
CA ILE A 4 58.18 5.41 9.92
C ILE A 4 58.19 4.63 11.24
N THR A 5 58.86 5.26 12.19
CA THR A 5 58.63 5.27 13.62
C THR A 5 57.13 5.31 13.98
N VAL A 6 56.59 4.20 14.50
CA VAL A 6 55.37 4.26 15.32
C VAL A 6 55.76 4.00 16.76
N THR A 7 55.72 5.09 17.51
CA THR A 7 56.00 5.25 18.92
C THR A 7 55.01 4.46 19.77
N THR A 8 55.35 3.22 20.13
CA THR A 8 54.68 2.55 21.25
C THR A 8 55.12 3.24 22.54
N ARG A 9 54.31 4.21 23.00
CA ARG A 9 54.40 4.72 24.37
C ARG A 9 54.34 3.53 25.33
N PRO A 10 55.24 3.42 26.31
CA PRO A 10 55.08 2.49 27.41
C PRO A 10 53.96 3.03 28.30
N ASN A 11 52.75 2.50 28.16
CA ASN A 11 51.71 2.67 29.16
C ASN A 11 52.09 1.79 30.35
N ASN A 12 52.96 2.33 31.19
CA ASN A 12 53.35 1.77 32.49
C ASN A 12 52.13 1.76 33.41
N TYR A 13 51.26 0.76 33.25
CA TYR A 13 50.32 0.31 34.28
C TYR A 13 50.97 -0.76 35.16
N SER A 14 52.28 -0.67 35.40
CA SER A 14 52.99 -1.44 36.40
C SER A 14 52.79 -0.81 37.78
N GLY A 15 51.52 -0.72 38.22
CA GLY A 15 51.24 -0.61 39.64
C GLY A 15 51.63 -1.94 40.31
N PRO A 16 52.24 -1.92 41.50
CA PRO A 16 52.74 -3.14 42.14
C PRO A 16 51.57 -4.12 42.36
N GLY A 17 51.67 -5.31 41.74
CA GLY A 17 50.61 -6.33 41.72
C GLY A 17 50.12 -6.82 43.09
N CYS A 18 50.76 -6.39 44.18
CA CYS A 18 50.34 -6.62 45.55
C CYS A 18 49.20 -5.71 46.04
N LEU A 19 48.91 -4.57 45.39
CA LEU A 19 47.75 -3.72 45.74
C LEU A 19 46.45 -4.12 45.02
N LEU A 20 46.55 -4.82 43.88
CA LEU A 20 45.38 -5.25 43.11
C LEU A 20 44.65 -6.42 43.77
N TRP A 21 45.36 -7.26 44.53
CA TRP A 21 44.79 -8.44 45.18
C TRP A 21 43.75 -8.10 46.27
N PRO A 22 44.02 -7.21 47.26
CA PRO A 22 43.02 -6.84 48.26
C PRO A 22 41.85 -6.04 47.67
N VAL A 23 42.09 -5.19 46.67
CA VAL A 23 41.04 -4.43 45.98
C VAL A 23 40.11 -5.37 45.20
N MET A 24 40.64 -6.37 44.50
CA MET A 24 39.83 -7.40 43.85
C MET A 24 39.01 -8.20 44.86
N VAL A 25 39.57 -8.60 46.00
CA VAL A 25 38.87 -9.38 47.03
C VAL A 25 37.71 -8.62 47.68
N ILE A 26 37.79 -7.28 47.79
CA ILE A 26 36.69 -6.45 48.33
C ILE A 26 35.67 -6.08 47.25
N VAL A 27 36.14 -5.79 46.03
CA VAL A 27 35.26 -5.35 44.94
C VAL A 27 34.49 -6.54 44.34
N LEU A 28 35.07 -7.74 44.24
CA LEU A 28 34.36 -8.92 43.74
C LEU A 28 33.04 -9.22 44.47
N PRO A 29 33.00 -9.35 45.81
CA PRO A 29 31.77 -9.67 46.52
C PRO A 29 30.76 -8.53 46.43
N PHE A 30 31.22 -7.26 46.42
CA PHE A 30 30.32 -6.12 46.25
C PHE A 30 29.73 -6.04 44.85
N ARG A 31 30.52 -6.33 43.80
CA ARG A 31 30.03 -6.42 42.42
C ARG A 31 29.06 -7.57 42.24
N LEU A 32 29.35 -8.75 42.81
CA LEU A 32 28.46 -9.90 42.79
C LEU A 32 27.16 -9.61 43.54
N ALA A 33 27.22 -8.93 44.70
CA ALA A 33 26.03 -8.51 45.43
C ALA A 33 25.20 -7.51 44.62
N TRP A 34 25.85 -6.55 43.95
CA TRP A 34 25.17 -5.59 43.08
C TRP A 34 24.53 -6.26 41.86
N GLU A 35 25.25 -7.18 41.21
CA GLU A 35 24.70 -7.95 40.09
C GLU A 35 23.54 -8.85 40.54
N LEU A 36 23.60 -9.45 41.74
CA LEU A 36 22.48 -10.19 42.32
C LEU A 36 21.27 -9.28 42.60
N LEU A 37 21.51 -8.08 43.14
CA LEU A 37 20.46 -7.11 43.46
C LEU A 37 19.80 -6.59 42.17
N VAL A 38 20.58 -6.31 41.13
CA VAL A 38 20.08 -5.89 39.82
C VAL A 38 19.36 -7.03 39.12
N LEU A 39 19.83 -8.28 39.24
CA LEU A 39 19.12 -9.45 38.71
C LEU A 39 17.79 -9.70 39.42
N LEU A 40 17.76 -9.57 40.75
CA LEU A 40 16.51 -9.63 41.53
C LEU A 40 15.56 -8.51 41.15
N GLY A 41 16.04 -7.27 41.06
CA GLY A 41 15.24 -6.11 40.66
C GLY A 41 14.72 -6.21 39.22
N ARG A 42 15.54 -6.71 38.30
CA ARG A 42 15.16 -6.87 36.88
C ARG A 42 14.23 -8.05 36.65
N GLY A 43 14.38 -9.13 37.41
CA GLY A 43 13.44 -10.25 37.44
C GLY A 43 12.08 -9.81 37.97
N ILE A 44 12.04 -9.11 39.10
CA ILE A 44 10.81 -8.59 39.71
C ILE A 44 10.13 -7.58 38.79
N GLY A 45 10.88 -6.64 38.20
CA GLY A 45 10.34 -5.66 37.25
C GLY A 45 9.73 -6.32 36.01
N TRP A 46 10.38 -7.35 35.47
CA TRP A 46 9.84 -8.09 34.32
C TRP A 46 8.57 -8.86 34.68
N VAL A 47 8.54 -9.49 35.86
CA VAL A 47 7.35 -10.20 36.37
C VAL A 47 6.21 -9.23 36.64
N LEU A 48 6.46 -8.07 37.25
CA LEU A 48 5.42 -7.06 37.50
C LEU A 48 4.84 -6.50 36.19
N VAL A 49 5.69 -6.27 35.18
CA VAL A 49 5.24 -5.78 33.87
C VAL A 49 4.49 -6.86 33.11
N GLN A 50 4.94 -8.13 33.16
CA GLN A 50 4.21 -9.24 32.57
C GLN A 50 2.87 -9.45 33.27
N PHE A 51 2.86 -9.52 34.59
CA PHE A 51 1.64 -9.69 35.38
C PHE A 51 0.68 -8.52 35.17
N GLY A 52 1.18 -7.29 35.13
CA GLY A 52 0.42 -6.10 34.78
C GLY A 52 -0.17 -6.18 33.37
N ARG A 53 0.61 -6.57 32.35
CA ARG A 53 0.08 -6.71 30.98
C ARG A 53 -0.89 -7.89 30.85
N TYR A 54 -0.68 -8.98 31.58
CA TYR A 54 -1.52 -10.17 31.54
C TYR A 54 -2.83 -10.00 32.30
N VAL A 55 -2.88 -9.14 33.34
CA VAL A 55 -4.08 -8.88 34.15
C VAL A 55 -4.83 -7.62 33.70
N LEU A 56 -4.13 -6.50 33.38
CA LEU A 56 -4.82 -5.27 32.95
C LEU A 56 -5.46 -5.39 31.57
N ARG A 57 -4.90 -6.18 30.64
CA ARG A 57 -5.53 -6.38 29.32
C ARG A 57 -6.88 -7.10 29.41
N PRO A 58 -7.00 -8.28 30.05
CA PRO A 58 -8.30 -8.94 30.16
C PRO A 58 -9.26 -8.17 31.06
N ILE A 59 -8.79 -7.51 32.12
CA ILE A 59 -9.68 -6.65 32.95
C ILE A 59 -10.18 -5.45 32.15
N GLY A 60 -9.32 -4.79 31.37
CA GLY A 60 -9.72 -3.68 30.52
C GLY A 60 -10.72 -4.09 29.44
N ILE A 61 -10.50 -5.24 28.79
CA ILE A 61 -11.43 -5.80 27.80
C ILE A 61 -12.74 -6.22 28.47
N ALA A 62 -12.68 -6.92 29.61
CA ALA A 62 -13.85 -7.36 30.35
C ALA A 62 -14.68 -6.17 30.84
N LEU A 63 -14.05 -5.14 31.42
CA LEU A 63 -14.72 -3.92 31.88
C LEU A 63 -15.33 -3.16 30.69
N HIS A 64 -14.61 -3.05 29.58
CA HIS A 64 -15.11 -2.41 28.37
C HIS A 64 -16.33 -3.17 27.80
N PHE A 65 -16.24 -4.50 27.67
CA PHE A 65 -17.36 -5.32 27.21
C PHE A 65 -18.54 -5.30 28.19
N LEU A 66 -18.28 -5.34 29.49
CA LEU A 66 -19.29 -5.36 30.55
C LEU A 66 -19.97 -4.01 30.74
N LEU A 67 -19.32 -2.87 30.43
CA LEU A 67 -19.98 -1.56 30.48
C LEU A 67 -20.64 -1.20 29.14
N ILE A 68 -19.94 -1.38 28.02
CA ILE A 68 -20.41 -0.85 26.73
C ILE A 68 -21.52 -1.71 26.14
N LYS A 69 -21.45 -3.05 26.24
CA LYS A 69 -22.55 -3.87 25.71
C LYS A 69 -23.90 -3.58 26.38
N PRO A 70 -24.03 -3.55 27.72
CA PRO A 70 -25.32 -3.26 28.33
C PRO A 70 -25.73 -1.81 28.13
N ILE A 71 -24.80 -0.84 28.16
CA ILE A 71 -25.18 0.56 27.94
C ILE A 71 -25.66 0.80 26.51
N VAL A 72 -25.00 0.20 25.50
CA VAL A 72 -25.40 0.28 24.09
C VAL A 72 -26.69 -0.51 23.85
N TRP A 73 -26.85 -1.67 24.49
CA TRP A 73 -28.10 -2.43 24.42
C TRP A 73 -29.25 -1.65 25.04
N LEU A 74 -29.04 -1.00 26.20
CA LEU A 74 -30.02 -0.16 26.86
C LEU A 74 -30.34 1.06 25.98
N TRP A 75 -29.34 1.75 25.43
CA TRP A 75 -29.53 2.91 24.55
C TRP A 75 -30.27 2.54 23.26
N ARG A 76 -29.89 1.43 22.62
CA ARG A 76 -30.58 0.92 21.43
C ARG A 76 -32.00 0.51 21.77
N THR A 77 -32.22 -0.25 22.84
CA THR A 77 -33.54 -0.79 23.17
C THR A 77 -34.49 0.28 23.72
N LEU A 78 -34.00 1.31 24.42
CA LEU A 78 -34.84 2.43 24.90
C LEU A 78 -35.08 3.50 23.83
N LEU A 79 -34.10 3.83 22.98
CA LEU A 79 -34.23 4.95 22.03
C LEU A 79 -34.74 4.52 20.65
N LEU A 80 -34.44 3.30 20.18
CA LEU A 80 -34.92 2.87 18.86
C LEU A 80 -36.46 2.77 18.79
N PRO A 81 -37.19 2.26 19.79
CA PRO A 81 -38.66 2.20 19.73
C PRO A 81 -39.34 3.58 19.62
N PRO A 82 -39.09 4.57 20.51
CA PRO A 82 -39.75 5.86 20.42
C PRO A 82 -39.35 6.63 19.16
N LEU A 83 -38.08 6.53 18.73
CA LEU A 83 -37.62 7.21 17.52
C LEU A 83 -38.23 6.59 16.25
N ARG A 84 -38.45 5.27 16.23
CA ARG A 84 -39.16 4.60 15.13
C ARG A 84 -40.63 4.97 15.07
N LEU A 85 -41.30 5.06 16.22
CA LEU A 85 -42.71 5.46 16.29
C LEU A 85 -42.90 6.92 15.84
N LEU A 86 -42.06 7.84 16.32
CA LEU A 86 -42.04 9.23 15.88
C LEU A 86 -41.72 9.34 14.38
N GLY A 87 -40.74 8.58 13.89
CA GLY A 87 -40.39 8.53 12.48
C GLY A 87 -41.53 8.00 11.60
N GLN A 88 -42.23 6.94 12.03
CA GLN A 88 -43.38 6.40 11.30
C GLN A 88 -44.57 7.35 11.30
N PHE A 89 -44.84 8.02 12.42
CA PHE A 89 -45.94 8.98 12.53
C PHE A 89 -45.68 10.21 11.66
N LEU A 90 -44.47 10.77 11.73
CA LEU A 90 -44.06 11.90 10.90
C LEU A 90 -44.01 11.52 9.41
N ALA A 91 -43.56 10.31 9.08
CA ALA A 91 -43.60 9.79 7.71
C ALA A 91 -45.03 9.53 7.22
N TRP A 92 -45.96 9.15 8.09
CA TRP A 92 -47.37 8.97 7.72
C TRP A 92 -48.04 10.30 7.39
N ILE A 93 -47.83 11.33 8.22
CA ILE A 93 -48.33 12.69 7.96
C ILE A 93 -47.67 13.26 6.70
N GLY A 94 -46.34 13.15 6.60
CA GLY A 94 -45.59 13.62 5.43
C GLY A 94 -46.06 12.95 4.14
N ARG A 95 -46.34 11.64 4.16
CA ARG A 95 -46.89 10.92 3.00
C ARG A 95 -48.32 11.33 2.68
N GLY A 96 -49.18 11.58 3.67
CA GLY A 96 -50.54 12.05 3.44
C GLY A 96 -50.57 13.44 2.77
N VAL A 97 -49.75 14.37 3.28
CA VAL A 97 -49.61 15.72 2.70
C VAL A 97 -49.00 15.66 1.31
N TRP A 98 -47.94 14.86 1.13
CA TRP A 98 -47.29 14.70 -0.17
C TRP A 98 -48.23 14.06 -1.19
N ALA A 99 -48.98 13.03 -0.82
CA ALA A 99 -49.96 12.40 -1.70
C ALA A 99 -51.09 13.36 -2.07
N GLY A 100 -51.57 14.19 -1.14
CA GLY A 100 -52.58 15.22 -1.43
C GLY A 100 -52.07 16.29 -2.40
N LEU A 101 -50.86 16.79 -2.17
CA LEU A 101 -50.22 17.78 -3.03
C LEU A 101 -49.89 17.22 -4.41
N GLU A 102 -49.43 15.97 -4.48
CA GLU A 102 -49.12 15.29 -5.71
C GLU A 102 -50.38 14.93 -6.49
N TRP A 103 -51.48 14.57 -5.82
CA TRP A 103 -52.77 14.34 -6.49
C TRP A 103 -53.29 15.64 -7.11
N PHE A 104 -53.23 16.75 -6.37
CA PHE A 104 -53.66 18.07 -6.86
C PHE A 104 -52.75 18.58 -7.99
N GLY A 105 -51.43 18.43 -7.84
CA GLY A 105 -50.44 18.74 -8.86
C GLY A 105 -50.61 17.87 -10.10
N ARG A 106 -50.88 16.57 -9.96
CA ARG A 106 -51.10 15.69 -11.11
C ARG A 106 -52.41 16.01 -11.83
N TYR A 107 -53.51 16.25 -11.12
CA TYR A 107 -54.79 16.51 -11.77
C TYR A 107 -54.88 17.90 -12.42
N VAL A 108 -54.23 18.92 -11.88
CA VAL A 108 -54.33 20.30 -12.39
C VAL A 108 -53.11 20.69 -13.21
N LEU A 109 -51.90 20.38 -12.72
CA LEU A 109 -50.66 20.83 -13.37
C LEU A 109 -50.34 20.01 -14.62
N LEU A 110 -50.65 18.70 -14.66
CA LEU A 110 -50.41 17.89 -15.86
C LEU A 110 -51.23 18.36 -17.08
N PRO A 111 -52.57 18.54 -17.01
CA PRO A 111 -53.31 18.98 -18.21
C PRO A 111 -52.89 20.37 -18.67
N ILE A 112 -52.57 21.28 -17.74
CA ILE A 112 -52.08 22.63 -18.08
C ILE A 112 -50.68 22.55 -18.71
N ALA A 113 -49.76 21.79 -18.11
CA ALA A 113 -48.41 21.63 -18.64
C ALA A 113 -48.42 20.90 -19.99
N THR A 114 -49.26 19.89 -20.17
CA THR A 114 -49.43 19.20 -21.45
C THR A 114 -50.05 20.12 -22.50
N GLY A 115 -51.05 20.94 -22.13
CA GLY A 115 -51.63 21.93 -23.03
C GLY A 115 -50.62 22.98 -23.49
N ILE A 116 -49.87 23.56 -22.54
CA ILE A 116 -48.81 24.54 -22.83
C ILE A 116 -47.68 23.88 -23.65
N ALA A 117 -47.24 22.70 -23.27
CA ALA A 117 -46.21 21.96 -24.00
C ALA A 117 -46.66 21.61 -25.41
N TRP A 118 -47.93 21.25 -25.63
CA TRP A 118 -48.46 20.96 -26.96
C TRP A 118 -48.47 22.22 -27.84
N VAL A 119 -48.92 23.35 -27.30
CA VAL A 119 -48.90 24.64 -28.01
C VAL A 119 -47.47 25.07 -28.33
N LEU A 120 -46.55 25.02 -27.36
CA LEU A 120 -45.14 25.35 -27.58
C LEU A 120 -44.47 24.38 -28.57
N ASN A 121 -44.83 23.10 -28.53
CA ASN A 121 -44.28 22.10 -29.44
C ASN A 121 -44.72 22.40 -30.88
N ILE A 122 -46.00 22.67 -31.11
CA ILE A 122 -46.48 23.00 -32.45
C ILE A 122 -45.95 24.35 -32.93
N LEU A 123 -45.94 25.37 -32.07
CA LEU A 123 -45.59 26.73 -32.47
C LEU A 123 -44.08 26.95 -32.59
N ILE A 124 -43.27 26.23 -31.81
CA ILE A 124 -41.81 26.41 -31.76
C ILE A 124 -41.11 25.18 -32.30
N VAL A 125 -41.42 23.99 -31.76
CA VAL A 125 -40.66 22.78 -32.09
C VAL A 125 -40.90 22.35 -33.53
N VAL A 126 -42.13 22.38 -34.06
CA VAL A 126 -42.39 22.02 -35.46
C VAL A 126 -41.63 22.93 -36.44
N PRO A 127 -41.75 24.28 -36.40
CA PRO A 127 -40.99 25.14 -37.31
C PRO A 127 -39.48 25.08 -37.05
N LEU A 128 -39.05 24.98 -35.80
CA LEU A 128 -37.62 24.87 -35.48
C LEU A 128 -37.03 23.54 -35.96
N THR A 129 -37.76 22.42 -35.84
CA THR A 129 -37.33 21.11 -36.33
C THR A 129 -37.34 21.09 -37.85
N PHE A 130 -38.30 21.75 -38.49
CA PHE A 130 -38.31 21.92 -39.94
C PHE A 130 -37.08 22.71 -40.40
N LEU A 131 -36.77 23.82 -39.73
CA LEU A 131 -35.59 24.64 -39.99
C LEU A 131 -34.29 23.86 -39.72
N TRP A 132 -34.22 23.12 -38.63
CA TRP A 132 -33.06 22.29 -38.27
C TRP A 132 -32.86 21.14 -39.26
N ARG A 133 -33.94 20.50 -39.70
CA ARG A 133 -33.86 19.39 -40.67
C ARG A 133 -33.56 19.87 -42.09
N TYR A 134 -34.01 21.06 -42.47
CA TYR A 134 -33.69 21.64 -43.77
C TYR A 134 -32.35 22.38 -43.81
N VAL A 135 -31.86 22.93 -42.69
CA VAL A 135 -30.63 23.74 -42.64
C VAL A 135 -29.49 23.02 -41.93
N LEU A 136 -29.72 22.41 -40.77
CA LEU A 136 -28.66 21.67 -40.06
C LEU A 136 -28.37 20.29 -40.66
N ALA A 137 -29.33 19.62 -41.30
CA ALA A 137 -29.02 18.36 -41.99
C ALA A 137 -28.07 18.54 -43.20
N PRO A 138 -28.18 19.56 -44.06
CA PRO A 138 -27.18 19.80 -45.09
C PRO A 138 -25.86 20.33 -44.51
N ILE A 139 -25.90 21.22 -43.51
CA ILE A 139 -24.66 21.72 -42.87
C ILE A 139 -23.91 20.58 -42.17
N GLY A 140 -24.61 19.73 -41.42
CA GLY A 140 -24.04 18.58 -40.72
C GLY A 140 -23.47 17.55 -41.69
N ARG A 141 -24.14 17.28 -42.81
CA ARG A 141 -23.59 16.44 -43.88
C ARG A 141 -22.37 17.06 -44.55
N GLY A 142 -22.36 18.38 -44.78
CA GLY A 142 -21.19 19.10 -45.29
C GLY A 142 -20.01 19.04 -44.34
N LEU A 143 -20.24 19.28 -43.04
CA LEU A 143 -19.21 19.22 -42.01
C LEU A 143 -18.66 17.80 -41.82
N ALA A 144 -19.54 16.80 -41.80
CA ALA A 144 -19.14 15.39 -41.72
C ALA A 144 -18.30 14.98 -42.93
N TRP A 145 -18.70 15.39 -44.14
CA TRP A 145 -17.94 15.13 -45.35
C TRP A 145 -16.54 15.77 -45.31
N ILE A 146 -16.43 17.02 -44.84
CA ILE A 146 -15.13 17.72 -44.69
C ILE A 146 -14.27 17.03 -43.62
N TRP A 147 -14.89 16.62 -42.52
CA TRP A 147 -14.19 15.97 -41.41
C TRP A 147 -13.65 14.59 -41.82
N GLU A 148 -14.47 13.77 -42.48
CA GLU A 148 -14.13 12.42 -42.91
C GLU A 148 -13.12 12.40 -44.07
N ASN A 149 -13.26 13.28 -45.06
CA ASN A 149 -12.38 13.27 -46.23
C ASN A 149 -11.13 14.15 -46.09
N GLY A 150 -11.17 15.20 -45.25
CA GLY A 150 -10.08 16.16 -45.12
C GLY A 150 -9.25 15.96 -43.86
N LEU A 151 -9.86 16.21 -42.71
CA LEU A 151 -9.13 16.33 -41.44
C LEU A 151 -8.73 14.99 -40.84
N PHE A 152 -9.64 14.02 -40.84
CA PHE A 152 -9.42 12.75 -40.18
C PHE A 152 -8.26 11.93 -40.80
N PRO A 153 -8.15 11.82 -42.15
CA PRO A 153 -7.04 11.09 -42.77
C PRO A 153 -5.70 11.76 -42.52
N VAL A 154 -5.64 13.10 -42.57
CA VAL A 154 -4.41 13.87 -42.35
C VAL A 154 -3.95 13.76 -40.91
N LEU A 155 -4.86 13.87 -39.94
CA LEU A 155 -4.53 13.77 -38.52
C LEU A 155 -4.13 12.34 -38.14
N SER A 156 -4.82 11.34 -38.68
CA SER A 156 -4.48 9.92 -38.48
C SER A 156 -3.11 9.60 -39.06
N TRP A 157 -2.82 10.09 -40.27
CA TRP A 157 -1.53 9.89 -40.92
C TRP A 157 -0.40 10.61 -40.16
N ALA A 158 -0.64 11.84 -39.70
CA ALA A 158 0.32 12.59 -38.90
C ALA A 158 0.61 11.91 -37.55
N TRP A 159 -0.42 11.42 -36.86
CA TRP A 159 -0.28 10.69 -35.60
C TRP A 159 0.50 9.39 -35.78
N TRP A 160 0.14 8.63 -36.81
CA TRP A 160 0.78 7.37 -37.12
C TRP A 160 2.24 7.53 -37.58
N ALA A 161 2.53 8.55 -38.40
CA ALA A 161 3.88 8.92 -38.80
C ALA A 161 4.72 9.34 -37.59
N SER A 162 4.17 10.18 -36.71
CA SER A 162 4.86 10.64 -35.50
C SER A 162 5.22 9.48 -34.56
N GLY A 163 4.30 8.54 -34.34
CA GLY A 163 4.55 7.35 -33.52
C GLY A 163 5.61 6.40 -34.09
N ARG A 164 5.64 6.21 -35.42
CA ARG A 164 6.69 5.40 -36.08
C ARG A 164 8.05 6.06 -36.00
N VAL A 165 8.12 7.34 -36.33
CA VAL A 165 9.39 8.08 -36.32
C VAL A 165 9.99 8.09 -34.91
N LEU A 166 9.17 8.31 -33.88
CA LEU A 166 9.63 8.25 -32.48
C LEU A 166 10.13 6.85 -32.09
N TYR A 167 9.39 5.80 -32.46
CA TYR A 167 9.77 4.41 -32.12
C TYR A 167 11.09 3.98 -32.78
N TYR A 168 11.25 4.24 -34.07
CA TYR A 168 12.47 3.89 -34.80
C TYR A 168 13.67 4.73 -34.36
N THR A 169 13.47 6.00 -34.00
CA THR A 169 14.57 6.89 -33.65
C THR A 169 15.07 6.69 -32.21
N LEU A 170 14.20 6.37 -31.25
CA LEU A 170 14.60 6.21 -29.84
C LEU A 170 14.81 4.75 -29.43
N VAL A 171 13.86 3.86 -29.75
CA VAL A 171 13.84 2.51 -29.15
C VAL A 171 14.80 1.57 -29.86
N VAL A 172 14.92 1.68 -31.18
CA VAL A 172 15.80 0.82 -31.98
C VAL A 172 17.27 1.03 -31.61
N PRO A 173 17.85 2.25 -31.67
CA PRO A 173 19.26 2.42 -31.31
C PRO A 173 19.51 2.11 -29.84
N LEU A 174 18.62 2.47 -28.92
CA LEU A 174 18.79 2.17 -27.49
C LEU A 174 18.79 0.65 -27.22
N LYS A 175 17.88 -0.11 -27.85
CA LYS A 175 17.79 -1.56 -27.68
C LYS A 175 18.97 -2.26 -28.34
N TYR A 176 19.40 -1.85 -29.53
CA TYR A 176 20.57 -2.44 -30.19
C TYR A 176 21.88 -2.09 -29.47
N LEU A 177 22.05 -0.84 -29.03
CA LEU A 177 23.25 -0.37 -28.33
C LEU A 177 23.42 -1.02 -26.94
N VAL A 178 22.33 -1.38 -26.25
CA VAL A 178 22.40 -2.04 -24.94
C VAL A 178 22.37 -3.56 -25.06
N ALA A 179 21.55 -4.13 -25.95
CA ALA A 179 21.41 -5.59 -26.04
C ALA A 179 22.64 -6.26 -26.66
N LEU A 180 23.33 -5.62 -27.62
CA LEU A 180 24.56 -6.16 -28.21
C LEU A 180 25.69 -6.32 -27.18
N PRO A 181 26.10 -5.29 -26.41
CA PRO A 181 27.16 -5.45 -25.43
C PRO A 181 26.75 -6.35 -24.27
N VAL A 182 25.52 -6.25 -23.76
CA VAL A 182 25.07 -7.10 -22.64
C VAL A 182 25.03 -8.57 -23.05
N ARG A 183 24.53 -8.89 -24.25
CA ARG A 183 24.49 -10.27 -24.75
C ARG A 183 25.90 -10.81 -25.01
N TRP A 184 26.83 -9.97 -25.50
CA TRP A 184 28.22 -10.35 -25.70
C TRP A 184 28.92 -10.63 -24.36
N VAL A 185 28.79 -9.74 -23.37
CA VAL A 185 29.37 -9.89 -22.02
C VAL A 185 28.82 -11.13 -21.32
N TRP A 186 27.51 -11.38 -21.41
CA TRP A 186 26.91 -12.55 -20.79
C TRP A 186 27.45 -13.87 -21.38
N VAL A 187 27.58 -13.94 -22.70
CA VAL A 187 28.04 -15.16 -23.38
C VAL A 187 29.55 -15.37 -23.23
N ASN A 188 30.36 -14.32 -23.38
CA ASN A 188 31.82 -14.42 -23.41
C ASN A 188 32.51 -14.27 -22.05
N VAL A 189 31.88 -13.66 -21.04
CA VAL A 189 32.53 -13.39 -19.76
C VAL A 189 31.87 -14.19 -18.63
N VAL A 190 30.55 -14.12 -18.51
CA VAL A 190 29.85 -14.74 -17.36
C VAL A 190 29.81 -16.26 -17.48
N ARG A 191 29.53 -16.81 -18.67
CA ARG A 191 29.49 -18.27 -18.88
C ARG A 191 30.83 -18.98 -18.63
N PRO A 192 32.00 -18.48 -19.09
CA PRO A 192 33.27 -19.15 -18.78
C PRO A 192 33.69 -18.99 -17.32
N ILE A 193 33.47 -17.83 -16.70
CA ILE A 193 33.77 -17.64 -15.27
C ILE A 193 32.91 -18.57 -14.41
N GLY A 194 31.61 -18.69 -14.70
CA GLY A 194 30.72 -19.60 -13.98
C GLY A 194 31.16 -21.06 -14.05
N ARG A 195 31.70 -21.50 -15.20
CA ARG A 195 32.28 -22.86 -15.35
C ARG A 195 33.58 -23.02 -14.57
N GLY A 196 34.46 -22.01 -14.58
CA GLY A 196 35.70 -22.02 -13.81
C GLY A 196 35.45 -22.07 -12.31
N VAL A 197 34.56 -21.21 -11.80
CA VAL A 197 34.19 -21.16 -10.38
C VAL A 197 33.55 -22.47 -9.94
N ARG A 198 32.66 -23.05 -10.76
CA ARG A 198 32.02 -24.34 -10.42
C ARG A 198 33.05 -25.47 -10.37
N ALA A 199 33.99 -25.53 -11.32
CA ALA A 199 35.05 -26.53 -11.31
C ALA A 199 35.97 -26.40 -10.07
N ILE A 200 36.29 -25.17 -9.66
CA ILE A 200 37.09 -24.91 -8.46
C ILE A 200 36.30 -25.29 -7.20
N TRP A 201 35.04 -24.90 -7.12
CA TRP A 201 34.15 -25.21 -5.99
C TRP A 201 33.97 -26.72 -5.82
N ASP A 202 33.71 -27.44 -6.90
CA ASP A 202 33.56 -28.90 -6.89
C ASP A 202 34.86 -29.59 -6.48
N ALA A 203 36.02 -29.07 -6.91
CA ALA A 203 37.33 -29.61 -6.53
C ALA A 203 37.67 -29.36 -5.04
N THR A 204 37.38 -28.16 -4.52
CA THR A 204 37.73 -27.79 -3.14
C THR A 204 36.74 -28.33 -2.11
N LEU A 205 35.43 -28.22 -2.39
CA LEU A 205 34.39 -28.53 -1.40
C LEU A 205 33.74 -29.88 -1.59
N GLY A 206 33.84 -30.48 -2.78
CA GLY A 206 33.38 -31.85 -3.01
C GLY A 206 33.96 -32.88 -2.04
N PRO A 207 35.27 -32.86 -1.72
CA PRO A 207 35.86 -33.75 -0.72
C PRO A 207 35.38 -33.43 0.71
N VAL A 208 35.31 -32.14 1.06
CA VAL A 208 34.90 -31.68 2.40
C VAL A 208 33.44 -32.04 2.69
N PHE A 209 32.54 -31.82 1.74
CA PHE A 209 31.13 -32.18 1.91
C PHE A 209 30.93 -33.69 2.02
N ARG A 210 31.69 -34.50 1.27
CA ARG A 210 31.65 -35.96 1.42
C ARG A 210 32.12 -36.41 2.79
N TRP A 211 33.24 -35.87 3.27
CA TRP A 211 33.78 -36.17 4.58
C TRP A 211 32.82 -35.75 5.72
N LEU A 212 32.24 -34.56 5.64
CA LEU A 212 31.24 -34.10 6.61
C LEU A 212 30.00 -35.00 6.59
N ASN A 213 29.52 -35.38 5.40
CA ASN A 213 28.36 -36.26 5.28
C ASN A 213 28.63 -37.64 5.90
N GLU A 214 29.82 -38.20 5.72
CA GLU A 214 30.21 -39.45 6.38
C GLU A 214 30.18 -39.31 7.91
N ILE A 215 30.77 -38.26 8.48
CA ILE A 215 30.82 -38.04 9.93
C ILE A 215 29.43 -37.88 10.55
N PHE A 216 28.56 -37.07 9.92
CA PHE A 216 27.20 -36.87 10.43
C PHE A 216 26.30 -38.09 10.23
N SER A 217 26.63 -38.97 9.29
CA SER A 217 25.88 -40.21 9.03
C SER A 217 26.21 -41.37 9.97
N THR A 218 27.26 -41.26 10.80
CA THR A 218 27.57 -42.22 11.88
C THR A 218 27.17 -41.67 13.26
N PRO A 219 25.88 -41.72 13.65
CA PRO A 219 25.51 -41.61 15.04
C PRO A 219 25.80 -42.95 15.75
N GLY A 220 26.90 -42.98 16.49
CA GLY A 220 27.10 -43.85 17.65
C GLY A 220 27.20 -45.36 17.40
N ARG A 221 28.45 -45.86 17.40
CA ARG A 221 28.83 -47.07 18.14
C ARG A 221 30.15 -46.83 18.84
#